data_AF-A0A523ZX14-F1
#
_entry.id   AF-A0A523ZX14-F1
#
_cell.length_a   1.000
_cell.length_b   1.000
_cell.length_c   1.000
_cell.angle_alpha   90.00
_cell.angle_beta   90.00
_cell.angle_gamma   90.00
#
_symmetry.space_group_name_H-M   'P 1'
#
loop_
_entity.id
_entity.type
_entity.pdbx_description
1 polymer ?
#
loop_
_entity_poly.entity_id
_entity_poly.type
_entity_poly.pdbx_seq_one_letter_code
_entity_poly.pdbx_strand_id
1 'polypeptide(L)'
;MVMEFIAGGNLRKRIGNMPERDAPPNVPMPTDDAVRIAEGVLSGLHVIHQERVFHRDIKPENILMDGDVPKIADLGISRMLGSDELASTTTGTIYYMSPEILGEQGASYPSDLWAVGVILYEMVAGRRPFGYRGIGPGLLMDLIRSEDPIPPSEINSVPEELERIILKALEKDLRRRFTSAAEMLQALERFRQGRGDGVEKEIADVRAMTEAGESLDVLERKAREIVEHFPQTSKSYQFLGEFYNRCQRYSDAVAAFRKGIRQNPSDALLRWNLALAYQKQGRRRQAIAELRKAVDIGLEGSLRRHATRLLRLLEASGS
;
A
#
# COMPACT_ATOMS: atom_id res chain seq x y z
N MET A 1 13.86 1.43 30.13
CA MET A 1 14.32 1.45 28.72
C MET A 1 13.95 2.83 28.17
N VAL A 2 14.87 3.53 27.50
CA VAL A 2 14.58 4.79 26.81
C VAL A 2 14.61 4.49 25.31
N MET A 3 13.51 4.77 24.61
CA MET A 3 13.36 4.56 23.17
C MET A 3 13.03 5.89 22.47
N GLU A 4 13.30 5.97 21.17
CA GLU A 4 12.86 7.07 20.31
C GLU A 4 11.32 7.19 20.35
N PHE A 5 10.81 8.42 20.53
CA PHE A 5 9.37 8.68 20.48
C PHE A 5 8.93 8.89 19.02
N ILE A 6 7.92 8.14 18.58
CA ILE A 6 7.36 8.22 17.23
C ILE A 6 5.94 8.80 17.30
N ALA A 7 5.76 10.00 16.76
CA ALA A 7 4.53 10.78 16.91
C ALA A 7 3.33 10.22 16.12
N GLY A 8 3.56 9.47 15.04
CA GLY A 8 2.49 8.95 14.17
C GLY A 8 1.68 7.79 14.75
N GLY A 9 2.00 7.34 15.96
CA GLY A 9 1.30 6.23 16.61
C GLY A 9 1.69 4.88 16.01
N ASN A 10 0.76 3.92 16.02
CA ASN A 10 0.99 2.56 15.50
C ASN A 10 0.07 2.24 14.33
N LEU A 11 0.42 1.19 13.58
CA LEU A 11 -0.30 0.75 12.39
C LEU A 11 -1.77 0.41 12.70
N ARG A 12 -2.08 -0.11 13.90
CA ARG A 12 -3.47 -0.34 14.34
C ARG A 12 -4.32 0.92 14.21
N LYS A 13 -3.81 2.08 14.63
CA LYS A 13 -4.54 3.36 14.50
C LYS A 13 -4.82 3.73 13.04
N ARG A 14 -3.99 3.30 12.09
CA ARG A 14 -4.14 3.58 10.65
C ARG A 14 -5.15 2.64 9.97
N ILE A 15 -5.16 1.35 10.33
CA ILE A 15 -6.03 0.33 9.71
C ILE A 15 -7.39 0.14 10.41
N GLY A 16 -7.53 0.64 11.63
CA GLY A 16 -8.74 0.53 12.43
C GLY A 16 -8.88 -0.79 13.20
N ASN A 17 -9.96 -0.87 13.99
CA ASN A 17 -10.30 -2.08 14.75
C ASN A 17 -10.95 -3.13 13.85
N MET A 18 -10.87 -4.39 14.27
CA MET A 18 -11.48 -5.49 13.52
C MET A 18 -13.01 -5.30 13.43
N PRO A 19 -13.62 -5.49 12.25
CA PRO A 19 -15.08 -5.46 12.10
C PRO A 19 -15.74 -6.60 12.88
N GLU A 20 -17.01 -6.38 13.25
CA GLU A 20 -17.90 -7.42 13.77
C GLU A 20 -18.28 -8.43 12.66
N ARG A 21 -18.83 -9.59 13.04
CA ARG A 21 -19.10 -10.72 12.12
C ARG A 21 -19.83 -10.30 10.84
N ASP A 22 -20.87 -9.50 10.99
CA ASP A 22 -21.78 -9.12 9.90
C ASP A 22 -21.55 -7.68 9.42
N ALA A 23 -20.51 -7.02 9.93
CA ALA A 23 -20.14 -5.67 9.49
C ALA A 23 -19.35 -5.73 8.17
N PRO A 24 -19.48 -4.70 7.30
CA PRO A 24 -18.64 -4.60 6.12
C PRO A 24 -17.14 -4.53 6.52
N PRO A 25 -16.22 -4.93 5.63
CA PRO A 25 -14.79 -4.74 5.87
C PRO A 25 -14.48 -3.25 6.06
N ASN A 26 -13.40 -2.96 6.80
CA ASN A 26 -12.88 -1.61 6.91
C ASN A 26 -12.48 -1.08 5.53
N VAL A 27 -12.34 0.24 5.42
CA VAL A 27 -11.79 0.85 4.20
C VAL A 27 -10.38 0.29 3.97
N PRO A 28 -10.15 -0.40 2.85
CA PRO A 28 -8.87 -1.01 2.55
C PRO A 28 -7.82 0.07 2.27
N MET A 29 -6.58 -0.19 2.67
CA MET A 29 -5.44 0.65 2.35
C MET A 29 -5.09 0.52 0.86
N PRO A 30 -4.67 1.60 0.19
CA PRO A 30 -4.13 1.50 -1.18
C PRO A 30 -3.01 0.47 -1.26
N THR A 31 -3.03 -0.35 -2.32
CA THR A 31 -2.10 -1.47 -2.50
C THR A 31 -0.63 -1.05 -2.34
N ASP A 32 -0.25 0.06 -2.97
CA ASP A 32 1.13 0.53 -2.96
C ASP A 32 1.56 0.98 -1.55
N ASP A 33 0.64 1.54 -0.75
CA ASP A 33 0.90 1.91 0.65
C ASP A 33 1.06 0.66 1.53
N ALA A 34 0.17 -0.31 1.38
CA ALA A 34 0.21 -1.57 2.13
C ALA A 34 1.51 -2.35 1.85
N VAL A 35 1.93 -2.38 0.58
CA VAL A 35 3.19 -3.03 0.16
C VAL A 35 4.39 -2.29 0.71
N ARG A 36 4.46 -0.95 0.62
CA ARG A 36 5.57 -0.17 1.22
C ARG A 36 5.71 -0.41 2.72
N ILE A 37 4.58 -0.48 3.44
CA ILE A 37 4.59 -0.78 4.88
C ILE A 37 5.10 -2.20 5.12
N ALA A 38 4.62 -3.20 4.38
CA ALA A 38 5.09 -4.57 4.52
C ALA A 38 6.59 -4.72 4.17
N GLU A 39 7.08 -4.04 3.13
CA GLU A 39 8.50 -3.99 2.77
C GLU A 39 9.35 -3.42 3.92
N GLY A 40 8.93 -2.31 4.53
CA GLY A 40 9.64 -1.72 5.67
C GLY A 40 9.65 -2.62 6.91
N VAL A 41 8.54 -3.30 7.22
CA VAL A 41 8.48 -4.29 8.31
C VAL A 41 9.39 -5.48 8.01
N LEU A 42 9.37 -6.01 6.79
CA LEU A 42 10.24 -7.12 6.40
C LEU A 42 11.73 -6.74 6.40
N SER A 43 12.05 -5.50 6.04
CA SER A 43 13.42 -4.97 6.16
C SER A 43 13.89 -4.96 7.62
N GLY A 44 13.05 -4.46 8.54
CA GLY A 44 13.35 -4.52 9.97
C GLY A 44 13.48 -5.94 10.51
N LEU A 45 12.55 -6.83 10.13
CA LEU A 45 12.61 -8.25 10.50
C LEU A 45 13.85 -8.93 9.95
N HIS A 46 14.29 -8.60 8.73
CA HIS A 46 15.50 -9.16 8.15
C HIS A 46 16.72 -8.87 9.03
N VAL A 47 16.86 -7.63 9.52
CA VAL A 47 17.94 -7.24 10.43
C VAL A 47 17.84 -7.99 11.76
N ILE A 48 16.64 -8.09 12.35
CA ILE A 48 16.40 -8.83 13.59
C ILE A 48 16.77 -10.32 13.42
N HIS A 49 16.36 -10.93 12.30
CA HIS A 49 16.61 -12.34 11.99
C HIS A 49 18.09 -12.63 11.72
N GLN A 50 18.85 -11.67 11.17
CA GLN A 50 20.31 -11.79 10.99
C GLN A 50 21.05 -11.90 12.34
N GLU A 51 20.53 -11.24 13.37
CA GLU A 51 21.01 -11.37 14.76
C GLU A 51 20.51 -12.64 15.47
N ARG A 52 19.87 -13.56 14.73
CA ARG A 52 19.29 -14.83 15.22
C ARG A 52 18.19 -14.63 16.26
N VAL A 53 17.48 -13.51 16.18
CA VAL A 53 16.34 -13.19 17.04
C VAL A 53 15.05 -13.38 16.25
N PHE A 54 14.01 -13.93 16.89
CA PHE A 54 12.63 -13.92 16.38
C PHE A 54 11.85 -12.88 17.15
N HIS A 55 10.95 -12.14 16.50
CA HIS A 55 10.18 -11.09 17.15
C HIS A 55 9.05 -11.66 18.04
N ARG A 56 8.31 -12.66 17.54
CA ARG A 56 7.23 -13.40 18.23
C ARG A 56 5.92 -12.66 18.47
N ASP A 57 5.94 -11.33 18.50
CA ASP A 57 4.75 -10.51 18.70
C ASP A 57 4.57 -9.47 17.59
N ILE A 58 4.73 -9.89 16.33
CA ILE A 58 4.46 -9.00 15.18
C ILE A 58 2.95 -8.81 15.06
N LYS A 59 2.50 -7.56 15.23
CA LYS A 59 1.11 -7.15 15.10
C LYS A 59 1.02 -5.63 14.85
N PRO A 60 -0.11 -5.11 14.35
CA PRO A 60 -0.26 -3.69 14.04
C PRO A 60 -0.03 -2.75 15.22
N GLU A 61 -0.23 -3.21 16.46
CA GLU A 61 0.02 -2.44 17.67
C GLU A 61 1.52 -2.19 17.92
N ASN A 62 2.38 -3.12 17.46
CA ASN A 62 3.84 -3.10 17.66
C ASN A 62 4.60 -2.57 16.43
N ILE A 63 3.88 -2.07 15.42
CA ILE A 63 4.47 -1.38 14.27
C ILE A 63 4.19 0.11 14.43
N LEU A 64 5.21 0.87 14.83
CA LEU A 64 5.12 2.31 14.97
C LEU A 64 5.27 2.99 13.61
N MET A 65 4.52 4.06 13.39
CA MET A 65 4.48 4.77 12.11
C MET A 65 5.15 6.13 12.24
N ASP A 66 6.31 6.30 11.60
CA ASP A 66 6.98 7.59 11.44
C ASP A 66 6.63 8.15 10.05
N GLY A 67 5.50 8.86 9.98
CA GLY A 67 4.87 9.18 8.69
C GLY A 67 4.48 7.91 7.93
N ASP A 68 5.15 7.67 6.81
CA ASP A 68 4.98 6.47 5.97
C ASP A 68 6.03 5.38 6.22
N VAL A 69 6.98 5.61 7.14
CA VAL A 69 8.04 4.65 7.47
C VAL A 69 7.63 3.81 8.68
N PRO A 70 7.42 2.49 8.53
CA PRO A 70 7.14 1.61 9.66
C PRO A 70 8.42 1.30 10.44
N LYS A 71 8.32 1.29 11.77
CA LYS A 71 9.38 0.82 12.68
C LYS A 71 8.82 -0.27 13.59
N ILE A 72 9.55 -1.38 13.70
CA ILE A 72 9.19 -2.47 14.61
C ILE A 72 9.53 -2.05 16.04
N ALA A 73 8.57 -2.18 16.94
CA ALA A 73 8.73 -1.93 18.36
C ALA A 73 8.42 -3.19 19.17
N ASP A 74 8.79 -3.16 20.45
CA ASP A 74 8.51 -4.24 21.41
C ASP A 74 9.01 -5.61 20.93
N LEU A 75 10.33 -5.70 20.70
CA LEU A 75 11.02 -6.98 20.61
C LEU A 75 10.58 -7.83 21.80
N GLY A 76 9.93 -8.96 21.53
CA GLY A 76 9.28 -9.79 22.55
C GLY A 76 10.27 -10.39 23.54
N ILE A 77 10.73 -9.60 24.52
CA ILE A 77 11.62 -10.03 25.61
C ILE A 77 10.90 -11.02 26.57
N SER A 78 9.59 -11.27 26.41
CA SER A 78 8.82 -12.08 27.34
C SER A 78 8.30 -13.40 26.75
N ARG A 79 8.84 -14.48 27.34
CA ARG A 79 8.26 -15.80 27.65
C ARG A 79 7.73 -16.68 26.52
N MET A 80 8.20 -17.94 26.52
CA MET A 80 7.42 -19.06 26.02
C MET A 80 6.09 -19.06 26.79
N LEU A 81 5.00 -18.73 26.11
CA LEU A 81 3.66 -18.80 26.71
C LEU A 81 3.37 -20.29 26.97
N GLY A 82 3.15 -20.65 28.23
CA GLY A 82 2.59 -21.96 28.57
C GLY A 82 1.14 -22.06 28.10
N SER A 83 0.60 -23.28 28.03
CA SER A 83 -0.79 -23.55 27.66
C SER A 83 -1.82 -22.75 28.49
N ASP A 84 -1.54 -22.49 29.77
CA ASP A 84 -2.37 -21.65 30.64
C ASP A 84 -2.28 -20.14 30.32
N GLU A 85 -1.13 -19.66 29.81
CA GLU A 85 -0.96 -18.24 29.43
C GLU A 85 -1.61 -17.93 28.07
N LEU A 86 -1.67 -18.89 27.14
CA LEU A 86 -2.43 -18.78 25.88
C LEU A 86 -3.92 -18.52 26.12
N ALA A 87 -4.50 -19.08 27.19
CA ALA A 87 -5.88 -18.82 27.60
C ALA A 87 -6.08 -17.40 28.19
N SER A 88 -5.03 -16.82 28.79
CA SER A 88 -5.01 -15.46 29.35
C SER A 88 -4.58 -14.38 28.34
N THR A 89 -4.03 -14.78 27.20
CA THR A 89 -3.56 -13.88 26.16
C THR A 89 -4.74 -13.07 25.64
N THR A 90 -4.62 -11.75 25.63
CA THR A 90 -5.65 -10.87 25.08
C THR A 90 -6.00 -11.34 23.68
N THR A 91 -7.28 -11.62 23.41
CA THR A 91 -7.78 -12.21 22.16
C THR A 91 -7.22 -11.55 20.89
N GLY A 92 -6.80 -10.29 20.97
CA GLY A 92 -6.14 -9.54 19.90
C GLY A 92 -4.85 -10.15 19.35
N THR A 93 -4.01 -10.81 20.16
CA THR A 93 -2.72 -11.36 19.68
C THR A 93 -2.90 -12.65 18.88
N ILE A 94 -3.90 -13.48 19.22
CA ILE A 94 -4.13 -14.81 18.60
C ILE A 94 -4.32 -14.69 17.09
N TYR A 95 -4.94 -13.60 16.61
CA TYR A 95 -5.19 -13.39 15.18
C TYR A 95 -3.93 -13.32 14.31
N TYR A 96 -2.78 -12.98 14.90
CA TYR A 96 -1.50 -12.86 14.20
C TYR A 96 -0.58 -14.07 14.46
N MET A 97 -0.99 -15.00 15.33
CA MET A 97 -0.21 -16.20 15.62
C MET A 97 -0.29 -17.20 14.47
N SER A 98 0.83 -17.86 14.20
CA SER A 98 0.90 -18.93 13.20
C SER A 98 0.40 -20.27 13.77
N PRO A 99 -0.02 -21.22 12.91
CA PRO A 99 -0.52 -22.52 13.34
C PRO A 99 0.46 -23.26 14.26
N GLU A 100 1.76 -23.16 13.97
CA GLU A 100 2.81 -23.84 14.73
C GLU A 100 3.08 -23.23 16.12
N ILE A 101 2.88 -21.91 16.26
CA ILE A 101 2.88 -21.24 17.58
C ILE A 101 1.71 -21.74 18.43
N LEU A 102 0.52 -21.86 17.82
CA LEU A 102 -0.65 -22.37 18.50
C LEU A 102 -0.54 -23.87 18.85
N GLY A 103 0.23 -24.63 18.09
CA GLY A 103 0.45 -26.07 18.27
C GLY A 103 1.62 -26.44 19.19
N GLU A 104 2.18 -25.48 19.93
CA GLU A 104 3.32 -25.66 20.85
C GLU A 104 4.63 -26.12 20.17
N GLN A 105 4.74 -26.01 18.84
CA GLN A 105 5.99 -26.32 18.12
C GLN A 105 7.04 -25.20 18.28
N GLY A 106 6.63 -24.06 18.83
CA GLY A 106 7.50 -22.93 19.16
C GLY A 106 7.70 -21.95 18.00
N ALA A 107 8.30 -20.80 18.32
CA ALA A 107 8.52 -19.72 17.36
C ALA A 107 9.65 -20.01 16.39
N SER A 108 9.47 -19.58 15.15
CA SER A 108 10.41 -19.75 14.05
C SER A 108 10.45 -18.50 13.15
N TYR A 109 11.45 -18.33 12.29
CA TYR A 109 11.47 -17.18 11.36
C TYR A 109 10.20 -17.12 10.50
N PRO A 110 9.68 -18.24 9.95
CA PRO A 110 8.42 -18.25 9.22
C PRO A 110 7.17 -17.88 10.06
N SER A 111 7.24 -17.92 11.39
CA SER A 111 6.13 -17.48 12.25
C SER A 111 5.99 -15.96 12.27
N ASP A 112 7.10 -15.21 12.26
CA ASP A 112 7.06 -13.75 12.09
C ASP A 112 6.53 -13.37 10.70
N LEU A 113 6.88 -14.15 9.66
CA LEU A 113 6.42 -13.92 8.29
C LEU A 113 4.92 -14.19 8.11
N TRP A 114 4.38 -15.19 8.81
CA TRP A 114 2.94 -15.41 8.89
C TRP A 114 2.23 -14.17 9.42
N ALA A 115 2.72 -13.62 10.53
CA ALA A 115 2.14 -12.42 11.13
C ALA A 115 2.17 -11.22 10.17
N VAL A 116 3.28 -11.02 9.42
CA VAL A 116 3.33 -10.02 8.34
C VAL A 116 2.29 -10.32 7.26
N GLY A 117 2.11 -11.58 6.87
CA GLY A 117 1.07 -12.01 5.93
C GLY A 117 -0.34 -11.65 6.39
N VAL A 118 -0.66 -11.88 7.67
CA VAL A 118 -1.95 -11.49 8.28
C VAL A 118 -2.14 -9.97 8.23
N ILE A 119 -1.10 -9.19 8.55
CA ILE A 119 -1.14 -7.72 8.54
C ILE A 119 -1.36 -7.20 7.11
N LEU A 120 -0.60 -7.73 6.13
CA LEU A 120 -0.73 -7.34 4.74
C LEU A 120 -2.12 -7.68 4.18
N TYR A 121 -2.64 -8.88 4.51
CA TYR A 121 -4.02 -9.26 4.21
C TYR A 121 -5.01 -8.23 4.80
N GLU A 122 -4.89 -7.92 6.09
CA GLU A 122 -5.80 -7.00 6.79
C GLU A 122 -5.79 -5.61 6.17
N MET A 123 -4.63 -5.11 5.75
CA MET A 123 -4.49 -3.82 5.08
C MET A 123 -5.25 -3.79 3.74
N VAL A 124 -5.13 -4.82 2.90
CA VAL A 124 -5.69 -4.80 1.53
C VAL A 124 -7.13 -5.30 1.44
N ALA A 125 -7.55 -6.16 2.37
CA ALA A 125 -8.91 -6.72 2.41
C ALA A 125 -9.83 -5.97 3.39
N GLY A 126 -9.29 -5.15 4.29
CA GLY A 126 -10.08 -4.43 5.31
C GLY A 126 -10.61 -5.31 6.44
N ARG A 127 -10.23 -6.59 6.48
CA ARG A 127 -10.51 -7.55 7.55
C ARG A 127 -9.41 -8.61 7.61
N ARG A 128 -9.28 -9.33 8.73
CA ARG A 128 -8.26 -10.39 8.88
C ARG A 128 -8.66 -11.67 8.13
N PRO A 129 -7.69 -12.54 7.79
CA PRO A 129 -7.97 -13.80 7.08
C PRO A 129 -8.83 -14.78 7.87
N PHE A 130 -8.77 -14.72 9.21
CA PHE A 130 -9.48 -15.64 10.10
C PHE A 130 -10.28 -14.90 11.17
N GLY A 131 -11.48 -15.39 11.42
CA GLY A 131 -12.34 -14.93 12.50
C GLY A 131 -12.94 -13.54 12.31
N TYR A 132 -13.54 -13.03 13.38
CA TYR A 132 -14.23 -11.74 13.46
C TYR A 132 -14.20 -11.24 14.90
N ARG A 133 -14.49 -9.95 15.12
CA ARG A 133 -14.48 -9.40 16.48
C ARG A 133 -15.46 -10.15 17.39
N GLY A 134 -14.95 -10.64 18.52
CA GLY A 134 -15.74 -11.37 19.52
C GLY A 134 -15.82 -12.89 19.28
N ILE A 135 -15.15 -13.43 18.27
CA ILE A 135 -15.00 -14.88 18.13
C ILE A 135 -14.31 -15.49 19.36
N GLY A 136 -14.78 -16.66 19.78
CA GLY A 136 -14.16 -17.41 20.88
C GLY A 136 -12.73 -17.85 20.53
N PRO A 137 -11.75 -17.75 21.46
CA PRO A 137 -10.36 -18.11 21.19
C PRO A 137 -10.17 -19.52 20.63
N GLY A 138 -10.88 -20.52 21.17
CA GLY A 138 -10.80 -21.90 20.68
C GLY A 138 -11.19 -22.04 19.21
N LEU A 139 -12.34 -21.46 18.82
CA LEU A 139 -12.79 -21.49 17.42
C LEU A 139 -11.81 -20.75 16.51
N LEU A 140 -11.25 -19.61 16.94
CA LEU A 140 -10.24 -18.90 16.17
C LEU A 140 -8.98 -19.74 15.95
N MET A 141 -8.51 -20.45 16.98
CA MET A 141 -7.36 -21.35 16.87
C MET A 141 -7.64 -22.49 15.89
N ASP A 142 -8.85 -23.06 15.92
CA ASP A 142 -9.26 -24.14 15.01
C ASP A 142 -9.28 -23.65 13.54
N LEU A 143 -9.81 -22.45 13.29
CA LEU A 143 -9.80 -21.81 11.98
C LEU A 143 -8.36 -21.60 11.48
N ILE A 144 -7.48 -21.03 12.31
CA ILE A 144 -6.08 -20.77 11.93
C ILE A 144 -5.35 -22.08 11.57
N ARG A 145 -5.62 -23.17 12.29
CA ARG A 145 -4.94 -24.46 12.08
C ARG A 145 -5.49 -25.25 10.88
N SER A 146 -6.79 -25.14 10.60
CA SER A 146 -7.48 -26.11 9.74
C SER A 146 -8.06 -25.51 8.46
N GLU A 147 -8.39 -24.22 8.46
CA GLU A 147 -9.06 -23.57 7.34
C GLU A 147 -8.08 -22.76 6.49
N ASP A 148 -8.36 -22.71 5.19
CA ASP A 148 -7.68 -21.80 4.29
C ASP A 148 -8.27 -20.38 4.40
N PRO A 149 -7.44 -19.33 4.32
CA PRO A 149 -7.93 -17.98 4.33
C PRO A 149 -8.79 -17.75 3.08
N ILE A 150 -9.86 -16.98 3.22
CA ILE A 150 -10.60 -16.49 2.05
C ILE A 150 -9.64 -15.65 1.21
N PRO A 151 -9.49 -15.89 -0.11
CA PRO A 151 -8.63 -15.07 -0.95
C PRO A 151 -9.00 -13.58 -0.83
N PRO A 152 -8.02 -12.67 -0.61
CA PRO A 152 -8.31 -11.25 -0.44
C PRO A 152 -9.00 -10.62 -1.67
N SER A 153 -8.80 -11.19 -2.87
CA SER A 153 -9.49 -10.79 -4.12
C SER A 153 -11.01 -11.04 -4.10
N GLU A 154 -11.49 -11.97 -3.27
CA GLU A 154 -12.93 -12.22 -3.07
C GLU A 154 -13.59 -11.14 -2.20
N ILE A 155 -12.79 -10.36 -1.45
CA ILE A 155 -13.28 -9.32 -0.53
C ILE A 155 -13.15 -7.93 -1.13
N ASN A 156 -12.03 -7.69 -1.82
CA ASN A 156 -11.71 -6.40 -2.40
C ASN A 156 -10.86 -6.58 -3.67
N SER A 157 -10.75 -5.54 -4.49
CA SER A 157 -9.89 -5.58 -5.68
C SER A 157 -8.41 -5.61 -5.29
N VAL A 158 -7.86 -6.83 -5.19
CA VAL A 158 -6.45 -7.10 -4.87
C VAL A 158 -5.76 -7.73 -6.08
N PRO A 159 -4.58 -7.25 -6.48
CA PRO A 159 -3.84 -7.84 -7.61
C PRO A 159 -3.47 -9.31 -7.35
N GLU A 160 -3.64 -10.16 -8.36
CA GLU A 160 -3.38 -11.62 -8.27
C GLU A 160 -1.98 -11.94 -7.76
N GLU A 161 -0.96 -11.21 -8.22
CA GLU A 161 0.42 -11.43 -7.77
C GLU A 161 0.61 -11.10 -6.28
N LEU A 162 -0.02 -10.03 -5.79
CA LEU A 162 0.03 -9.70 -4.37
C LEU A 162 -0.73 -10.72 -3.52
N GLU A 163 -1.90 -11.17 -4.01
CA GLU A 163 -2.65 -12.24 -3.38
C GLU A 163 -1.81 -13.52 -3.25
N ARG A 164 -1.11 -13.94 -4.31
CA ARG A 164 -0.21 -15.10 -4.25
C ARG A 164 0.88 -14.95 -3.19
N ILE A 165 1.45 -13.74 -3.03
CA ILE A 165 2.44 -13.46 -1.97
C ILE A 165 1.79 -13.58 -0.59
N ILE A 166 0.62 -12.97 -0.38
CA ILE A 166 -0.10 -13.04 0.89
C ILE A 166 -0.44 -14.49 1.25
N LEU A 167 -1.01 -15.25 0.31
CA LEU A 167 -1.40 -16.64 0.53
C LEU A 167 -0.20 -17.54 0.77
N LYS A 168 0.93 -17.32 0.08
CA LYS A 168 2.20 -18.02 0.38
C LYS A 168 2.69 -17.74 1.79
N ALA A 169 2.52 -16.53 2.33
CA ALA A 169 2.86 -16.23 3.73
C ALA A 169 1.91 -16.92 4.73
N LEU A 170 0.68 -17.22 4.32
CA LEU A 170 -0.38 -17.87 5.11
C LEU A 170 -0.50 -19.39 4.85
N GLU A 171 0.52 -19.99 4.24
CA GLU A 171 0.64 -21.45 4.07
C GLU A 171 0.85 -22.13 5.43
N LYS A 172 0.12 -23.22 5.68
CA LYS A 172 0.19 -23.96 6.96
C LYS A 172 1.42 -24.85 7.00
N ASP A 173 1.76 -25.43 5.85
CA ASP A 173 2.99 -26.19 5.67
C ASP A 173 4.18 -25.22 5.55
N LEU A 174 5.08 -25.29 6.54
CA LEU A 174 6.30 -24.48 6.58
C LEU A 174 7.19 -24.64 5.34
N ARG A 175 7.10 -25.78 4.63
CA ARG A 175 7.85 -26.02 3.37
C ARG A 175 7.30 -25.25 2.19
N ARG A 176 6.05 -24.80 2.26
CA ARG A 176 5.37 -24.01 1.22
C ARG A 176 5.36 -22.52 1.56
N ARG A 177 5.59 -22.16 2.82
CA ARG A 177 5.72 -20.78 3.31
C ARG A 177 7.08 -20.16 2.93
N PHE A 178 7.15 -18.83 2.96
CA PHE A 178 8.43 -18.12 2.91
C PHE A 178 9.35 -18.56 4.06
N THR A 179 10.63 -18.73 3.73
CA THR A 179 11.64 -19.22 4.66
C THR A 179 12.40 -18.10 5.38
N SER A 180 12.42 -16.90 4.79
CA SER A 180 13.13 -15.73 5.34
C SER A 180 12.45 -14.42 4.99
N ALA A 181 12.67 -13.40 5.82
CA ALA A 181 12.20 -12.04 5.56
C ALA A 181 12.74 -11.47 4.23
N ALA A 182 13.99 -11.81 3.87
CA ALA A 182 14.59 -11.41 2.59
C ALA A 182 13.86 -12.02 1.38
N GLU A 183 13.44 -13.30 1.46
CA GLU A 183 12.70 -13.96 0.39
C GLU A 183 11.34 -13.29 0.15
N MET A 184 10.61 -13.01 1.24
CA MET A 184 9.31 -12.35 1.17
C MET A 184 9.43 -10.89 0.71
N LEU A 185 10.45 -10.18 1.20
CA LEU A 185 10.76 -8.80 0.78
C LEU A 185 11.02 -8.74 -0.72
N GLN A 186 11.88 -9.62 -1.24
CA GLN A 186 12.19 -9.66 -2.66
C GLN A 186 10.95 -9.97 -3.51
N ALA A 187 10.02 -10.80 -3.03
CA ALA A 187 8.76 -11.05 -3.73
C ALA A 187 7.90 -9.78 -3.84
N LEU A 188 7.79 -9.00 -2.76
CA LEU A 188 7.08 -7.71 -2.77
C LEU A 188 7.78 -6.66 -3.64
N GLU A 189 9.11 -6.60 -3.61
CA GLU A 189 9.89 -5.70 -4.46
C GLU A 189 9.68 -6.03 -5.94
N ARG A 190 9.69 -7.31 -6.32
CA ARG A 190 9.38 -7.76 -7.69
C ARG A 190 7.95 -7.42 -8.09
N PHE A 191 6.98 -7.61 -7.21
CA PHE A 191 5.60 -7.20 -7.47
C PHE A 191 5.51 -5.68 -7.73
N ARG A 192 6.19 -4.87 -6.91
CA ARG A 192 6.22 -3.41 -7.04
C ARG A 192 6.95 -2.98 -8.32
N GLN A 193 8.07 -3.62 -8.65
CA GLN A 193 8.82 -3.42 -9.90
C GLN A 193 7.99 -3.84 -11.11
N GLY A 194 7.30 -4.98 -11.10
CA GLY A 194 6.43 -5.39 -12.20
C GLY A 194 5.33 -4.38 -12.52
N ARG A 195 4.84 -3.64 -11.51
CA ARG A 195 3.89 -2.52 -11.69
C ARG A 195 4.58 -1.22 -12.13
N GLY A 196 5.77 -0.93 -11.62
CA GLY A 196 6.54 0.29 -11.91
C GLY A 196 7.26 0.26 -13.26
N ASP A 197 7.95 -0.84 -13.55
CA ASP A 197 8.68 -1.10 -14.78
C ASP A 197 7.71 -1.40 -15.93
N GLY A 198 6.57 -2.03 -15.65
CA GLY A 198 5.52 -2.28 -16.65
C GLY A 198 4.95 -0.98 -17.23
N VAL A 199 4.53 -0.05 -16.36
CA VAL A 199 4.01 1.25 -16.81
C VAL A 199 5.11 2.09 -17.48
N GLU A 200 6.35 2.07 -16.98
CA GLU A 200 7.45 2.81 -17.59
C GLU A 200 7.84 2.24 -18.95
N LYS A 201 7.82 0.92 -19.10
CA LYS A 201 8.08 0.24 -20.38
C LYS A 201 7.01 0.58 -21.39
N GLU A 202 5.72 0.46 -21.06
CA GLU A 202 4.67 0.82 -22.01
C GLU A 202 4.70 2.33 -22.36
N ILE A 203 5.00 3.21 -21.39
CA ILE A 203 5.22 4.63 -21.66
C ILE A 203 6.41 4.84 -22.62
N ALA A 204 7.51 4.11 -22.42
CA ALA A 204 8.69 4.18 -23.27
C ALA A 204 8.37 3.68 -24.69
N ASP A 205 7.60 2.59 -24.82
CA ASP A 205 7.14 2.06 -26.11
C ASP A 205 6.30 3.11 -26.85
N VAL A 206 5.35 3.78 -26.16
CA VAL A 206 4.55 4.86 -26.79
C VAL A 206 5.40 6.07 -27.16
N ARG A 207 6.44 6.40 -26.38
CA ARG A 207 7.40 7.47 -26.73
C ARG A 207 8.21 7.10 -27.97
N ALA A 208 8.71 5.87 -28.06
CA ALA A 208 9.41 5.38 -29.24
C ALA A 208 8.51 5.38 -30.48
N MET A 209 7.23 5.00 -30.34
CA MET A 209 6.22 5.12 -31.41
C MET A 209 6.00 6.57 -31.83
N THR A 210 5.98 7.51 -30.86
CA THR A 210 5.87 8.95 -31.15
C THR A 210 7.06 9.44 -31.97
N GLU A 211 8.28 9.00 -31.63
CA GLU A 211 9.51 9.34 -32.37
C GLU A 211 9.54 8.70 -33.76
N ALA A 212 8.96 7.51 -33.91
CA ALA A 212 8.80 6.82 -35.19
C ALA A 212 7.72 7.45 -36.10
N GLY A 213 7.00 8.47 -35.64
CA GLY A 213 5.99 9.18 -36.44
C GLY A 213 4.65 8.46 -36.52
N GLU A 214 4.32 7.62 -35.54
CA GLU A 214 3.01 6.95 -35.47
C GLU A 214 1.84 7.94 -35.34
N SER A 215 0.65 7.53 -35.78
CA SER A 215 -0.52 8.39 -35.81
C SER A 215 -1.04 8.73 -34.40
N LEU A 216 -1.59 9.93 -34.24
CA LEU A 216 -2.14 10.38 -32.95
C LEU A 216 -3.24 9.46 -32.42
N ASP A 217 -4.06 8.86 -33.30
CA ASP A 217 -5.11 7.93 -32.89
C ASP A 217 -4.55 6.63 -32.30
N VAL A 218 -3.45 6.12 -32.88
CA VAL A 218 -2.75 4.94 -32.35
C VAL A 218 -2.11 5.27 -31.00
N LEU A 219 -1.45 6.42 -30.90
CA LEU A 219 -0.80 6.87 -29.67
C LEU A 219 -1.83 7.15 -28.55
N GLU A 220 -2.99 7.72 -28.87
CA GLU A 220 -4.08 7.94 -27.91
C GLU A 220 -4.62 6.61 -27.39
N ARG A 221 -4.88 5.66 -28.29
CA ARG A 221 -5.34 4.33 -27.92
C ARG A 221 -4.34 3.64 -26.99
N LYS A 222 -3.05 3.68 -27.32
CA LYS A 222 -1.99 3.13 -26.44
C LYS A 222 -1.90 3.84 -25.09
N ALA A 223 -2.00 5.18 -25.07
CA ALA A 223 -2.02 5.92 -23.81
C ALA A 223 -3.24 5.56 -22.93
N ARG A 224 -4.38 5.22 -23.53
CA ARG A 224 -5.56 4.72 -22.79
C ARG A 224 -5.37 3.28 -22.29
N GLU A 225 -4.81 2.39 -23.11
CA GLU A 225 -4.45 1.01 -22.73
C GLU A 225 -3.54 1.02 -21.47
N ILE A 226 -2.56 1.92 -21.38
CA ILE A 226 -1.70 2.08 -20.19
C ILE A 226 -2.51 2.38 -18.92
N VAL A 227 -3.56 3.20 -19.02
CA VAL A 227 -4.45 3.51 -17.88
C VAL A 227 -5.33 2.30 -17.52
N GLU A 228 -5.69 1.48 -18.49
CA GLU A 228 -6.45 0.25 -18.28
C GLU A 228 -5.59 -0.84 -17.62
N HIS A 229 -4.34 -1.02 -18.06
CA HIS A 229 -3.38 -1.96 -17.49
C HIS A 229 -2.91 -1.53 -16.10
N PHE A 230 -2.72 -0.21 -15.89
CA PHE A 230 -2.20 0.34 -14.64
C PHE A 230 -3.15 1.41 -14.07
N PRO A 231 -4.36 1.05 -13.62
CA PRO A 231 -5.38 2.01 -13.20
C PRO A 231 -5.11 2.62 -11.81
N GLN A 232 -4.16 2.06 -11.06
CA GLN A 232 -3.82 2.51 -9.72
C GLN A 232 -2.62 3.45 -9.68
N THR A 233 -1.73 3.41 -10.68
CA THR A 233 -0.54 4.28 -10.67
C THR A 233 -0.89 5.68 -11.14
N SER A 234 -0.38 6.70 -10.47
CA SER A 234 -0.54 8.09 -10.92
C SER A 234 0.15 8.35 -12.26
N LYS A 235 1.24 7.63 -12.56
CA LYS A 235 2.02 7.76 -13.80
C LYS A 235 1.20 7.52 -15.07
N SER A 236 0.27 6.57 -15.06
CA SER A 236 -0.57 6.25 -16.21
C SER A 236 -1.50 7.42 -16.55
N TYR A 237 -2.13 8.01 -15.52
CA TYR A 237 -2.96 9.21 -15.68
C TYR A 237 -2.16 10.46 -16.01
N GLN A 238 -0.95 10.60 -15.46
CA GLN A 238 -0.03 11.68 -15.82
C GLN A 238 0.29 11.61 -17.31
N PHE A 239 0.69 10.43 -17.81
CA PHE A 239 1.03 10.21 -19.20
C PHE A 239 -0.14 10.49 -20.15
N LEU A 240 -1.33 9.95 -19.86
CA LEU A 240 -2.52 10.18 -20.68
C LEU A 240 -2.93 11.67 -20.69
N GLY A 241 -2.92 12.33 -19.53
CA GLY A 241 -3.25 13.74 -19.45
C GLY A 241 -2.22 14.65 -20.14
N GLU A 242 -0.94 14.32 -20.06
CA GLU A 242 0.14 15.00 -20.79
C GLU A 242 0.03 14.78 -22.30
N PHE A 243 -0.34 13.58 -22.75
CA PHE A 243 -0.67 13.30 -24.14
C PHE A 243 -1.78 14.23 -24.65
N TYR A 244 -2.89 14.36 -23.91
CA TYR A 244 -3.97 15.27 -24.26
C TYR A 244 -3.57 16.74 -24.25
N ASN A 245 -2.76 17.15 -23.26
CA ASN A 245 -2.23 18.52 -23.21
C ASN A 245 -1.37 18.85 -24.44
N ARG A 246 -0.51 17.91 -24.90
CA ARG A 246 0.28 18.09 -26.14
C ARG A 246 -0.62 18.23 -27.37
N CYS A 247 -1.73 17.51 -27.40
CA CYS A 247 -2.75 17.61 -28.45
C CYS A 247 -3.67 18.85 -28.28
N GLN A 248 -3.41 19.74 -27.32
CA GLN A 248 -4.25 20.89 -26.96
C GLN A 248 -5.70 20.52 -26.57
N ARG A 249 -5.95 19.24 -26.26
CA ARG A 249 -7.24 18.70 -25.81
C ARG A 249 -7.36 18.83 -24.29
N TYR A 250 -7.35 20.07 -23.80
CA TYR A 250 -7.28 20.36 -22.37
C TYR A 250 -8.48 19.80 -21.58
N SER A 251 -9.65 19.64 -22.21
CA SER A 251 -10.83 19.03 -21.56
C SER A 251 -10.62 17.57 -21.22
N ASP A 252 -10.00 16.82 -22.13
CA ASP A 252 -9.69 15.41 -21.94
C ASP A 252 -8.55 15.24 -20.93
N ALA A 253 -7.55 16.14 -20.97
CA ALA A 253 -6.50 16.19 -19.96
C ALA A 253 -7.07 16.41 -18.54
N VAL A 254 -7.98 17.37 -18.37
CA VAL A 254 -8.69 17.61 -17.09
C VAL A 254 -9.44 16.36 -16.65
N ALA A 255 -10.13 15.66 -17.55
CA ALA A 255 -10.85 14.43 -17.21
C ALA A 255 -9.90 13.32 -16.73
N ALA A 256 -8.77 13.11 -17.44
CA ALA A 256 -7.74 12.15 -17.10
C ALA A 256 -7.11 12.44 -15.72
N PHE A 257 -6.65 13.67 -15.48
CA PHE A 257 -6.05 14.03 -14.19
C PHE A 257 -7.04 13.95 -13.04
N ARG A 258 -8.31 14.36 -13.23
CA ARG A 258 -9.34 14.19 -12.19
C ARG A 258 -9.60 12.72 -11.87
N LYS A 259 -9.55 11.83 -12.87
CA LYS A 259 -9.65 10.38 -12.63
C LYS A 259 -8.43 9.88 -11.85
N GLY A 260 -7.23 10.31 -12.22
CA GLY A 260 -5.99 10.00 -11.50
C GLY A 260 -6.02 10.45 -10.04
N ILE A 261 -6.47 11.67 -9.74
CA ILE A 261 -6.57 12.20 -8.37
C ILE A 261 -7.59 11.43 -7.52
N ARG A 262 -8.65 10.88 -8.13
CA ARG A 262 -9.60 10.03 -7.39
C ARG A 262 -8.94 8.74 -6.91
N GLN A 263 -8.03 8.17 -7.72
CA GLN A 263 -7.28 6.97 -7.36
C GLN A 263 -6.06 7.28 -6.47
N ASN A 264 -5.46 8.45 -6.65
CA ASN A 264 -4.24 8.88 -5.97
C ASN A 264 -4.42 10.29 -5.35
N PRO A 265 -5.17 10.43 -4.23
CA PRO A 265 -5.55 11.74 -3.68
C PRO A 265 -4.38 12.58 -3.16
N SER A 266 -3.30 11.91 -2.74
CA SER A 266 -2.05 12.45 -2.19
C SER A 266 -0.98 12.72 -3.27
N ASP A 267 -1.28 12.55 -4.55
CA ASP A 267 -0.31 12.83 -5.60
C ASP A 267 -0.29 14.34 -5.96
N ALA A 268 0.75 15.03 -5.51
CA ALA A 268 0.93 16.46 -5.75
C ALA A 268 1.16 16.80 -7.24
N LEU A 269 1.77 15.90 -8.01
CA LEU A 269 2.12 16.13 -9.42
C LEU A 269 0.88 16.08 -10.31
N LEU A 270 -0.05 15.16 -10.04
CA LEU A 270 -1.35 15.12 -10.71
C LEU A 270 -2.14 16.40 -10.50
N ARG A 271 -2.11 16.99 -9.30
CA ARG A 271 -2.76 18.27 -9.00
C ARG A 271 -2.09 19.44 -9.70
N TRP A 272 -0.77 19.46 -9.74
CA TRP A 272 0.01 20.42 -10.52
C TRP A 272 -0.38 20.36 -12.01
N ASN A 273 -0.38 19.17 -12.61
CA ASN A 273 -0.73 18.98 -14.01
C ASN A 273 -2.21 19.35 -14.30
N LEU A 274 -3.13 19.03 -13.39
CA LEU A 274 -4.52 19.48 -13.47
C LEU A 274 -4.65 21.00 -13.43
N ALA A 275 -3.89 21.67 -12.56
CA ALA A 275 -3.91 23.12 -12.49
C ALA A 275 -3.41 23.79 -13.78
N LEU A 276 -2.36 23.23 -14.40
CA LEU A 276 -1.88 23.69 -15.70
C LEU A 276 -2.94 23.50 -16.79
N ALA A 277 -3.63 22.36 -16.82
CA ALA A 277 -4.72 22.13 -17.77
C ALA A 277 -5.87 23.12 -17.57
N TYR A 278 -6.26 23.42 -16.32
CA TYR A 278 -7.24 24.47 -16.03
C TYR A 278 -6.78 25.87 -16.46
N GLN A 279 -5.52 26.20 -16.24
CA GLN A 279 -4.96 27.48 -16.69
C GLN A 279 -5.08 27.62 -18.22
N LYS A 280 -4.75 26.56 -18.97
CA LYS A 280 -4.87 26.54 -20.44
C LYS A 280 -6.31 26.66 -20.93
N GLN A 281 -7.30 26.26 -20.13
CA GLN A 281 -8.72 26.49 -20.39
C GLN A 281 -9.24 27.88 -19.98
N GLY A 282 -8.39 28.76 -19.42
CA GLY A 282 -8.83 30.02 -18.83
C GLY A 282 -9.61 29.85 -17.50
N ARG A 283 -9.64 28.63 -16.94
CA ARG A 283 -10.34 28.28 -15.70
C ARG A 283 -9.53 28.62 -14.46
N ARG A 284 -9.25 29.92 -14.33
CA ARG A 284 -8.32 30.49 -13.34
C ARG A 284 -8.63 30.07 -11.90
N ARG A 285 -9.91 30.14 -11.48
CA ARG A 285 -10.31 29.79 -10.11
C ARG A 285 -9.99 28.33 -9.78
N GLN A 286 -10.27 27.41 -10.70
CA GLN A 286 -9.94 25.99 -10.50
C GLN A 286 -8.42 25.75 -10.50
N ALA A 287 -7.67 26.45 -11.36
CA ALA A 287 -6.21 26.35 -11.39
C ALA A 287 -5.58 26.76 -10.04
N ILE A 288 -6.00 27.90 -9.46
CA ILE A 288 -5.55 28.37 -8.14
C ILE A 288 -5.85 27.33 -7.05
N ALA A 289 -7.06 26.78 -7.04
CA ALA A 289 -7.48 25.81 -6.03
C ALA A 289 -6.62 24.54 -6.05
N GLU A 290 -6.31 24.01 -7.22
CA GLU A 290 -5.47 22.81 -7.33
C GLU A 290 -3.98 23.09 -7.09
N LEU A 291 -3.47 24.28 -7.43
CA LEU A 291 -2.09 24.70 -7.09
C LEU A 291 -1.87 24.76 -5.57
N ARG A 292 -2.83 25.33 -4.84
CA ARG A 292 -2.75 25.38 -3.37
C ARG A 292 -2.66 23.98 -2.79
N LYS A 293 -3.58 23.09 -3.18
CA LYS A 293 -3.56 21.68 -2.75
C LYS A 293 -2.27 20.97 -3.14
N ALA A 294 -1.72 21.20 -4.33
CA ALA A 294 -0.46 20.59 -4.75
C ALA A 294 0.70 21.02 -3.82
N VAL A 295 0.77 22.30 -3.45
CA VAL A 295 1.78 22.82 -2.52
C VAL A 295 1.55 22.27 -1.11
N ASP A 296 0.30 22.18 -0.64
CA ASP A 296 -0.05 21.69 0.69
C ASP A 296 0.27 20.21 0.88
N ILE A 297 0.07 19.39 -0.17
CA ILE A 297 0.37 17.96 -0.16
C ILE A 297 1.89 17.70 -0.18
N GLY A 298 2.70 18.66 -0.63
CA GLY A 298 4.16 18.55 -0.61
C GLY A 298 4.81 18.42 -1.98
N LEU A 299 4.34 19.18 -3.00
CA LEU A 299 5.11 19.33 -4.24
C LEU A 299 6.55 19.78 -3.92
N GLU A 300 7.56 19.08 -4.40
CA GLU A 300 8.97 19.31 -4.00
C GLU A 300 9.80 20.06 -5.04
N GLY A 301 10.98 20.52 -4.60
CA GLY A 301 12.05 21.00 -5.47
C GLY A 301 11.70 22.18 -6.38
N SER A 302 12.10 22.07 -7.64
CA SER A 302 11.87 23.11 -8.66
C SER A 302 10.39 23.29 -8.97
N LEU A 303 9.60 22.21 -8.97
CA LEU A 303 8.16 22.23 -9.23
C LEU A 303 7.43 23.07 -8.18
N ARG A 304 7.78 22.95 -6.89
CA ARG A 304 7.23 23.80 -5.82
C ARG A 304 7.43 25.28 -6.11
N ARG A 305 8.65 25.68 -6.50
CA ARG A 305 8.98 27.07 -6.80
C ARG A 305 8.16 27.59 -7.98
N HIS A 306 8.00 26.79 -9.03
CA HIS A 306 7.16 27.14 -10.18
C HIS A 306 5.69 27.27 -9.78
N ALA A 307 5.17 26.34 -8.96
CA ALA A 307 3.80 26.38 -8.47
C ALA A 307 3.51 27.63 -7.64
N THR A 308 4.38 27.98 -6.70
CA THR A 308 4.23 29.19 -5.90
C THR A 308 4.29 30.46 -6.76
N ARG A 309 5.18 30.52 -7.75
CA ARG A 309 5.26 31.66 -8.66
C ARG A 309 4.01 31.79 -9.52
N LEU A 310 3.54 30.69 -10.10
CA LEU A 310 2.33 30.65 -10.91
C LEU A 310 1.10 31.04 -10.09
N LEU A 311 1.00 30.55 -8.85
CA LEU A 311 -0.07 30.91 -7.92
C LEU A 311 -0.13 32.42 -7.69
N ARG A 312 1.00 33.07 -7.39
CA ARG A 312 1.06 34.53 -7.22
C ARG A 312 0.63 35.30 -8.46
N LEU A 313 1.06 34.86 -9.65
CA LEU A 313 0.65 35.48 -10.91
C LEU A 313 -0.86 35.35 -11.15
N LEU A 314 -1.40 34.16 -10.89
CA LEU A 314 -2.84 33.85 -10.98
C LEU A 314 -3.65 34.46 -9.84
N GLU A 315 -3.05 35.02 -8.80
CA GLU A 315 -3.76 35.82 -7.80
C GLU A 315 -3.73 37.31 -8.17
N ALA A 316 -2.59 37.82 -8.62
CA ALA A 316 -2.39 39.24 -8.93
C ALA A 316 -3.17 39.75 -10.16
N SER A 317 -3.30 38.95 -11.22
CA SER A 317 -4.05 39.37 -12.43
C SER A 317 -5.60 39.23 -12.31
N GLY A 318 -6.12 39.26 -11.08
CA GLY A 318 -7.56 39.21 -10.78
C GLY A 318 -8.05 40.35 -9.87
N SER A 319 -7.18 41.33 -9.59
CA SER A 319 -7.48 42.61 -8.94
C SER A 319 -7.55 43.73 -9.97
#